data_AF-A0A9D1RSK1-F1
#
_entry.id   AF-A0A9D1RSK1-F1
#
_cell.length_a   1.000
_cell.length_b   1.000
_cell.length_c   1.000
_cell.angle_alpha   90.00
_cell.angle_beta   90.00
_cell.angle_gamma   90.00
#
_symmetry.space_group_name_H-M   'P 1'
#
loop_
_entity.id
_entity.type
_entity.pdbx_description
1 polymer ?
#
loop_
_entity_poly.entity_id
_entity_poly.type
_entity_poly.pdbx_seq_one_letter_code
_entity_poly.pdbx_strand_id
1 'polypeptide(L)'
;MKIRTDFVTNSSSSSFAVIHMESREIARLLEKYRNADIPWTTDFTVEGDRIHIENSDDLFCPKVPKNVGDVLDALLALLAEVELDDTGMSDFPEGYVYHQDQIALLQEAAANRQKLTDSIQTVDWLTGIADWGNEDEDDEGETFQYCYDRKKGISQYSMD
;
A
#
# COMPACT_ATOMS: atom_id res chain seq x y z
N MET A 1 -45.82 2.11 -25.98
CA MET A 1 -44.38 1.87 -25.72
C MET A 1 -44.25 1.25 -24.34
N LYS A 2 -43.69 0.04 -24.22
CA LYS A 2 -43.32 -0.54 -22.92
C LYS A 2 -41.89 -0.05 -22.63
N ILE A 3 -41.71 0.73 -21.58
CA ILE A 3 -40.39 1.03 -21.04
C ILE A 3 -39.90 -0.27 -20.40
N ARG A 4 -38.91 -0.91 -21.02
CA ARG A 4 -38.10 -1.90 -20.33
C ARG A 4 -37.11 -1.09 -19.51
N THR A 5 -37.30 -1.06 -18.20
CA THR A 5 -36.24 -0.67 -17.28
C THR A 5 -35.26 -1.81 -17.32
N ASP A 6 -34.19 -1.64 -18.08
CA ASP A 6 -33.03 -2.51 -18.00
C ASP A 6 -32.49 -2.35 -16.56
N PHE A 7 -32.59 -3.41 -15.77
CA PHE A 7 -31.94 -3.45 -14.46
C PHE A 7 -30.44 -3.36 -14.72
N VAL A 8 -29.85 -2.21 -14.39
CA VAL A 8 -28.40 -2.12 -14.21
C VAL A 8 -28.13 -2.84 -12.89
N THR A 9 -27.64 -4.07 -12.96
CA THR A 9 -26.98 -4.69 -11.81
C THR A 9 -25.71 -3.88 -11.57
N ASN A 10 -25.78 -2.94 -10.63
CA ASN A 10 -24.59 -2.26 -10.14
C ASN A 10 -23.87 -3.23 -9.20
N SER A 11 -23.15 -4.19 -9.77
CA SER A 11 -22.08 -4.87 -9.04
C SER A 11 -21.05 -3.79 -8.71
N SER A 12 -21.11 -3.29 -7.48
CA SER A 12 -20.21 -2.25 -6.99
C SER A 12 -19.18 -2.95 -6.12
N SER A 13 -18.10 -3.37 -6.75
CA SER A 13 -16.89 -3.75 -6.01
C SER A 13 -16.08 -2.48 -5.74
N SER A 14 -15.59 -2.33 -4.51
CA SER A 14 -14.73 -1.21 -4.10
C SER A 14 -13.45 -1.78 -3.50
N SER A 15 -12.29 -1.36 -4.00
CA SER A 15 -11.01 -1.73 -3.40
C SER A 15 -10.62 -0.75 -2.30
N PHE A 16 -10.02 -1.23 -1.22
CA PHE A 16 -9.66 -0.41 -0.08
C PHE A 16 -8.28 -0.76 0.46
N ALA A 17 -7.64 0.17 1.16
CA ALA A 17 -6.51 -0.11 2.03
C ALA A 17 -6.56 0.75 3.31
N VAL A 18 -6.45 0.09 4.45
CA VAL A 18 -6.33 0.67 5.78
C VAL A 18 -5.03 0.17 6.38
N ILE A 19 -4.09 1.09 6.59
CA ILE A 19 -2.74 0.75 7.05
C ILE A 19 -2.39 1.66 8.21
N HIS A 20 -2.06 1.05 9.34
CA HIS A 20 -1.49 1.71 10.50
C HIS A 20 -0.15 1.07 10.83
N MET A 21 0.90 1.85 10.92
CA MET A 21 2.22 1.31 11.29
C MET A 21 3.03 2.29 12.13
N GLU A 22 3.95 1.74 12.92
CA GLU A 22 4.92 2.52 13.69
C GLU A 22 6.32 2.17 13.20
N SER A 23 7.00 3.16 12.62
CA SER A 23 8.35 3.01 12.09
C SER A 23 9.04 4.36 11.96
N ARG A 24 10.02 4.62 12.82
CA ARG A 24 10.69 5.93 12.90
C ARG A 24 11.37 6.33 11.59
N GLU A 25 12.09 5.42 10.95
CA GLU A 25 12.90 5.79 9.79
C GLU A 25 12.04 5.87 8.52
N ILE A 26 10.97 5.06 8.41
CA ILE A 26 9.99 5.18 7.32
C ILE A 26 9.18 6.48 7.48
N ALA A 27 8.73 6.82 8.69
CA ALA A 27 8.00 8.06 8.95
C ALA A 27 8.82 9.29 8.52
N ARG A 28 10.13 9.30 8.83
CA ARG A 28 11.05 10.36 8.40
C ARG A 28 11.25 10.40 6.89
N LEU A 29 11.33 9.25 6.24
CA LEU A 29 11.44 9.17 4.79
C LEU A 29 10.20 9.78 4.13
N LEU A 30 9.00 9.36 4.56
CA LEU A 30 7.75 9.88 4.02
C LEU A 30 7.58 11.39 4.27
N GLU A 31 7.91 11.89 5.46
CA GLU A 31 7.89 13.32 5.75
C GLU A 31 8.88 14.12 4.89
N LYS A 32 10.08 13.56 4.62
CA LYS A 32 11.07 14.21 3.75
C LYS A 32 10.53 14.42 2.33
N TYR A 33 9.78 13.46 1.80
CA TYR A 33 9.24 13.48 0.45
C TYR A 33 7.78 13.95 0.37
N ARG A 34 7.13 14.30 1.49
CA ARG A 34 5.72 14.71 1.53
C ARG A 34 5.38 15.82 0.55
N ASN A 35 6.28 16.81 0.41
CA ASN A 35 6.08 17.97 -0.47
C ASN A 35 6.87 17.88 -1.79
N ALA A 36 7.41 16.70 -2.11
CA ALA A 36 8.08 16.45 -3.38
C ALA A 36 7.05 16.27 -4.51
N ASP A 37 7.47 16.40 -5.76
CA ASP A 37 6.63 16.21 -6.94
C ASP A 37 6.46 14.72 -7.25
N ILE A 38 5.80 14.02 -6.32
CA ILE A 38 5.47 12.59 -6.41
C ILE A 38 3.95 12.48 -6.58
N PRO A 39 3.46 11.76 -7.60
CA PRO A 39 2.03 11.50 -7.77
C PRO A 39 1.58 10.47 -6.73
N TRP A 40 1.36 10.90 -5.50
CA TRP A 40 0.90 10.01 -4.43
C TRP A 40 -0.49 9.45 -4.76
N THR A 41 -0.64 8.12 -4.73
CA THR A 41 -1.91 7.43 -5.06
C THR A 41 -3.00 7.69 -4.02
N THR A 42 -2.60 7.98 -2.78
CA THR A 42 -3.52 8.32 -1.68
C THR A 42 -2.83 9.24 -0.67
N ASP A 43 -3.64 9.97 0.09
CA ASP A 43 -3.15 10.74 1.23
C ASP A 43 -2.67 9.82 2.36
N PHE A 44 -1.67 10.30 3.10
CA PHE A 44 -1.15 9.66 4.31
C PHE A 44 -0.82 10.70 5.39
N THR A 45 -1.00 10.32 6.64
CA THR A 45 -0.62 11.13 7.80
C THR A 45 0.56 10.52 8.54
N VAL A 46 1.42 11.39 9.09
CA VAL A 46 2.54 10.97 9.93
C VAL A 46 2.50 11.77 11.22
N GLU A 47 2.40 11.08 12.35
CA GLU A 47 2.37 11.65 13.69
C GLU A 47 3.54 11.09 14.52
N GLY A 48 4.66 11.79 14.51
CA GLY A 48 5.91 11.28 15.10
C GLY A 48 6.44 10.10 14.30
N ASP A 49 6.39 8.90 14.90
CA ASP A 49 6.87 7.66 14.28
C ASP A 49 5.71 6.82 13.70
N ARG A 50 4.46 7.30 13.80
CA ARG A 50 3.25 6.61 13.33
C ARG A 50 2.85 7.08 11.95
N ILE A 51 2.45 6.14 11.11
CA ILE A 51 1.99 6.37 9.74
C ILE A 51 0.58 5.80 9.64
N HIS A 52 -0.35 6.60 9.12
CA HIS A 52 -1.74 6.19 8.91
C HIS A 52 -2.17 6.47 7.47
N ILE A 53 -2.76 5.45 6.85
CA ILE A 53 -3.41 5.48 5.55
C ILE A 53 -4.79 4.88 5.75
N GLU A 54 -5.83 5.65 5.46
CA GLU A 54 -7.20 5.21 5.56
C GLU A 54 -7.90 5.58 4.26
N ASN A 55 -7.92 4.64 3.32
CA ASN A 55 -8.68 4.80 2.10
C ASN A 55 -9.66 3.64 1.96
N SER A 56 -10.94 3.95 2.16
CA SER A 56 -12.03 2.99 2.11
C SER A 56 -12.54 2.72 0.70
N ASP A 57 -12.13 3.51 -0.30
CA ASP A 57 -12.74 3.50 -1.63
C ASP A 57 -11.71 3.71 -2.75
N ASP A 58 -11.79 2.87 -3.78
CA ASP A 58 -11.00 2.95 -5.02
C ASP A 58 -9.47 2.94 -4.86
N LEU A 59 -8.93 2.39 -3.76
CA LEU A 59 -7.49 2.20 -3.60
C LEU A 59 -7.06 0.76 -3.90
N PHE A 60 -6.45 0.57 -5.07
CA PHE A 60 -5.86 -0.71 -5.44
C PHE A 60 -4.53 -0.91 -4.72
N CYS A 61 -4.37 -2.04 -4.03
CA CYS A 61 -3.12 -2.41 -3.39
C CYS A 61 -2.32 -3.37 -4.29
N PRO A 62 -1.29 -2.91 -5.02
CA PRO A 62 -0.57 -3.73 -5.99
C PRO A 62 0.23 -4.87 -5.35
N LYS A 63 0.60 -4.70 -4.07
CA LYS A 63 1.40 -5.68 -3.33
C LYS A 63 0.95 -5.72 -1.87
N VAL A 64 0.50 -6.89 -1.42
CA VAL A 64 0.19 -7.13 -0.01
C VAL A 64 1.42 -7.73 0.69
N PRO A 65 1.92 -7.14 1.79
CA PRO A 65 3.05 -7.71 2.50
C PRO A 65 2.67 -9.02 3.19
N LYS A 66 3.54 -10.05 3.12
CA LYS A 66 3.33 -11.33 3.80
C LYS A 66 4.24 -11.50 5.00
N ASN A 67 5.29 -10.68 5.08
CA ASN A 67 6.23 -10.60 6.18
C ASN A 67 6.77 -9.16 6.31
N VAL A 68 7.44 -8.87 7.43
CA VAL A 68 7.93 -7.51 7.74
C VAL A 68 8.93 -6.99 6.71
N GLY A 69 9.68 -7.87 6.05
CA GLY A 69 10.62 -7.53 4.98
C GLY A 69 9.93 -6.94 3.75
N ASP A 70 8.69 -7.35 3.48
CA ASP A 70 7.93 -6.90 2.31
C ASP A 70 7.26 -5.53 2.51
N VAL A 71 7.13 -5.08 3.77
CA VAL A 71 6.30 -3.91 4.14
C VAL A 71 6.78 -2.64 3.46
N LEU A 72 8.09 -2.40 3.41
CA LEU A 72 8.64 -1.21 2.77
C LEU A 72 8.32 -1.20 1.26
N ASP A 73 8.53 -2.32 0.58
CA ASP A 73 8.27 -2.43 -0.84
C ASP A 73 6.77 -2.26 -1.15
N ALA A 74 5.92 -2.93 -0.36
CA ALA A 74 4.46 -2.83 -0.50
C ALA A 74 3.97 -1.39 -0.27
N LEU A 75 4.51 -0.72 0.75
CA LEU A 75 4.15 0.66 1.07
C LEU A 75 4.53 1.64 -0.06
N LEU A 76 5.74 1.51 -0.63
CA LEU A 76 6.17 2.39 -1.72
C LEU A 76 5.44 2.09 -3.03
N ALA A 77 5.15 0.81 -3.31
CA ALA A 77 4.33 0.43 -4.46
C ALA A 77 2.90 0.99 -4.33
N LEU A 78 2.31 0.95 -3.13
CA LEU A 78 0.98 1.50 -2.87
C LEU A 78 0.95 3.02 -2.97
N LEU A 79 1.89 3.71 -2.32
CA LEU A 79 1.83 5.16 -2.18
C LEU A 79 2.35 5.89 -3.41
N ALA A 80 3.43 5.39 -4.01
CA ALA A 80 4.17 6.11 -5.04
C ALA A 80 4.28 5.33 -6.36
N GLU A 81 3.60 4.18 -6.51
CA GLU A 81 3.60 3.37 -7.74
C GLU A 81 5.01 3.02 -8.24
N VAL A 82 5.93 2.72 -7.31
CA VAL A 82 7.33 2.37 -7.60
C VAL A 82 7.69 1.01 -7.02
N GLU A 83 8.60 0.30 -7.69
CA GLU A 83 9.15 -0.96 -7.21
C GLU A 83 10.62 -0.82 -6.77
N LEU A 84 10.91 -1.13 -5.50
CA LEU A 84 12.24 -0.98 -4.91
C LEU A 84 13.34 -1.76 -5.65
N ASP A 85 12.99 -2.92 -6.22
CA ASP A 85 13.93 -3.80 -6.92
C ASP A 85 14.36 -3.24 -8.29
N ASP A 86 13.63 -2.26 -8.85
CA ASP A 86 14.01 -1.58 -10.10
C ASP A 86 15.37 -0.89 -9.99
N THR A 87 15.76 -0.45 -8.78
CA THR A 87 17.05 0.20 -8.54
C THR A 87 18.25 -0.71 -8.83
N GLY A 88 18.05 -2.02 -8.89
CA GLY A 88 19.07 -3.00 -9.24
C GLY A 88 19.18 -3.27 -10.75
N MET A 89 18.28 -2.72 -11.55
CA MET A 89 18.20 -2.98 -12.99
C MET A 89 19.21 -2.13 -13.77
N SER A 90 19.80 -2.71 -14.82
CA SER A 90 20.92 -2.09 -15.55
C SER A 90 20.55 -0.81 -16.29
N ASP A 91 19.28 -0.65 -16.63
CA ASP A 91 18.69 0.48 -17.34
C ASP A 91 18.03 1.49 -16.40
N PHE A 92 18.08 1.28 -15.08
CA PHE A 92 17.57 2.26 -14.12
C PHE A 92 18.50 3.48 -14.01
N PRO A 93 17.96 4.73 -13.95
CA PRO A 93 16.54 5.08 -14.02
C PRO A 93 16.01 5.34 -15.44
N GLU A 94 16.87 5.33 -16.46
CA GLU A 94 16.56 5.80 -17.83
C GLU A 94 15.51 4.95 -18.58
N GLY A 95 15.37 3.67 -18.21
CA GLY A 95 14.39 2.74 -18.76
C GLY A 95 12.98 2.84 -18.14
N TYR A 96 12.79 3.68 -17.13
CA TYR A 96 11.58 3.74 -16.32
C TYR A 96 10.86 5.08 -16.46
N VAL A 97 9.53 5.05 -16.37
CA VAL A 97 8.67 6.25 -16.44
C VAL A 97 8.40 6.79 -15.03
N TYR A 98 9.47 6.99 -14.26
CA TYR A 98 9.38 7.57 -12.91
C TYR A 98 9.71 9.06 -12.93
N HIS A 99 8.99 9.81 -12.11
CA HIS A 99 9.31 11.20 -11.82
C HIS A 99 10.65 11.31 -11.10
N GLN A 100 11.32 12.45 -11.25
CA GLN A 100 12.64 12.67 -10.65
C GLN A 100 12.63 12.47 -9.12
N ASP A 101 11.58 12.92 -8.44
CA ASP A 101 11.44 12.78 -7.00
C ASP A 101 11.06 11.34 -6.58
N GLN A 102 10.33 10.60 -7.42
CA GLN A 102 10.13 9.15 -7.23
C GLN A 102 11.47 8.40 -7.31
N ILE A 103 12.31 8.72 -8.29
CA ILE A 103 13.65 8.12 -8.44
C ILE A 103 14.50 8.41 -7.20
N ALA A 104 14.48 9.65 -6.70
CA ALA A 104 15.23 10.03 -5.50
C ALA A 104 14.74 9.28 -4.25
N LEU A 105 13.42 9.20 -4.04
CA LEU A 105 12.80 8.41 -2.99
C LEU A 105 13.24 6.94 -3.07
N LEU A 106 13.15 6.35 -4.27
CA LEU A 106 13.47 4.94 -4.49
C LEU A 106 14.94 4.61 -4.23
N GLN A 107 15.86 5.45 -4.73
CA GLN A 107 17.29 5.29 -4.50
C GLN A 107 17.65 5.42 -3.02
N GLU A 108 17.07 6.38 -2.30
CA GLU A 108 17.31 6.55 -0.87
C GLU A 108 16.71 5.39 -0.06
N ALA A 109 15.51 4.94 -0.41
CA ALA A 109 14.89 3.78 0.19
C ALA A 109 15.72 2.51 -0.02
N ALA A 110 16.20 2.26 -1.24
CA ALA A 110 17.05 1.12 -1.57
C ALA A 110 18.36 1.16 -0.80
N ALA A 111 19.05 2.31 -0.78
CA ALA A 111 20.30 2.48 -0.05
C ALA A 111 20.16 2.28 1.47
N ASN A 112 18.95 2.49 2.01
CA ASN A 112 18.66 2.37 3.44
C ASN A 112 17.70 1.22 3.78
N ARG A 113 17.45 0.27 2.86
CA ARG A 113 16.39 -0.75 2.97
C ARG A 113 16.40 -1.47 4.31
N GLN A 114 17.55 -2.02 4.69
CA GLN A 114 17.70 -2.73 5.97
C GLN A 114 17.38 -1.85 7.17
N LYS A 115 17.87 -0.61 7.20
CA LYS A 115 17.64 0.34 8.29
C LYS A 115 16.15 0.72 8.40
N LEU A 116 15.48 0.91 7.27
CA LEU A 116 14.06 1.24 7.20
C LEU A 116 13.21 0.07 7.71
N THR A 117 13.43 -1.14 7.18
CA THR A 117 12.74 -2.36 7.60
C THR A 117 13.00 -2.67 9.08
N ASP A 118 14.25 -2.54 9.55
CA ASP A 118 14.61 -2.77 10.95
C ASP A 118 13.99 -1.75 11.91
N SER A 119 13.52 -0.60 11.42
CA SER A 119 12.87 0.40 12.26
C SER A 119 11.39 0.13 12.53
N ILE A 120 10.77 -0.80 11.79
CA ILE A 120 9.38 -1.19 11.96
C ILE A 120 9.16 -1.81 13.35
N GLN A 121 8.21 -1.26 14.09
CA GLN A 121 7.78 -1.75 15.41
C GLN A 121 6.44 -2.47 15.32
N THR A 122 5.48 -1.89 14.61
CA THR A 122 4.15 -2.46 14.41
C THR A 122 3.65 -2.20 13.00
N VAL A 123 2.82 -3.11 12.49
CA VAL A 123 2.06 -2.97 11.23
C VAL A 123 0.70 -3.61 11.44
N ASP A 124 -0.35 -2.90 11.08
CA ASP A 124 -1.67 -3.43 10.82
C ASP A 124 -2.03 -3.01 9.40
N TRP A 125 -2.03 -3.97 8.49
CA TRP A 125 -2.27 -3.75 7.07
C TRP A 125 -3.51 -4.54 6.69
N LEU A 126 -4.57 -3.85 6.27
CA LEU A 126 -5.81 -4.45 5.82
C LEU A 126 -6.15 -3.88 4.44
N THR A 127 -6.36 -4.75 3.46
CA THR A 127 -6.72 -4.34 2.10
C THR A 127 -7.57 -5.41 1.45
N GLY A 128 -8.34 -5.05 0.44
CA GLY A 128 -9.18 -6.03 -0.22
C GLY A 128 -10.10 -5.39 -1.24
N ILE A 129 -11.00 -6.22 -1.75
CA ILE A 129 -12.10 -5.82 -2.61
C ILE A 129 -13.37 -6.12 -1.83
N ALA A 130 -14.09 -5.08 -1.43
CA ALA A 130 -15.42 -5.23 -0.87
C ALA A 130 -16.42 -5.39 -2.03
N ASP A 131 -17.09 -6.54 -2.14
CA ASP A 131 -18.25 -6.71 -3.02
C ASP A 131 -19.53 -6.41 -2.23
N TRP A 132 -20.23 -5.34 -2.62
CA TRP A 132 -21.50 -4.92 -2.00
C TRP A 132 -22.73 -5.36 -2.79
N GLY A 133 -22.66 -6.41 -3.60
CA GLY A 133 -23.85 -6.86 -4.31
C GLY A 133 -23.75 -8.21 -5.00
N ASN A 134 -24.12 -9.27 -4.27
CA ASN A 134 -25.11 -10.27 -4.68
C ASN A 134 -25.51 -11.14 -3.47
N GLU A 135 -26.79 -11.13 -3.07
CA GLU A 135 -27.33 -12.11 -2.10
C GLU A 135 -27.39 -13.54 -2.69
N ASP A 136 -27.03 -13.70 -3.98
CA ASP A 136 -27.23 -14.93 -4.77
C ASP A 136 -25.96 -15.45 -5.49
N GLU A 137 -24.77 -14.87 -5.31
CA GLU A 137 -23.53 -15.36 -5.94
C GLU A 137 -22.39 -15.49 -4.90
N ASP A 138 -21.74 -16.65 -4.86
CA ASP A 138 -20.65 -17.04 -3.96
C ASP A 138 -19.31 -16.26 -4.19
N ASP A 139 -19.34 -15.09 -4.85
CA ASP A 139 -18.15 -14.22 -5.03
C ASP A 139 -18.00 -13.34 -3.79
N GLU A 140 -17.51 -13.97 -2.71
CA GLU A 140 -17.12 -13.28 -1.49
C GLU A 140 -15.89 -12.38 -1.80
N GLY A 141 -16.00 -11.08 -1.52
CA GLY A 141 -14.90 -10.14 -1.74
C GLY A 141 -13.65 -10.55 -0.96
N GLU A 142 -12.47 -10.51 -1.60
CA GLU A 142 -11.21 -10.95 -0.98
C GLU A 142 -10.66 -9.90 -0.02
N THR A 143 -10.38 -10.30 1.22
CA THR A 143 -9.72 -9.47 2.22
C THR A 143 -8.36 -10.05 2.60
N PHE A 144 -7.34 -9.21 2.59
CA PHE A 144 -5.99 -9.56 3.00
C PHE A 144 -5.58 -8.76 4.22
N GLN A 145 -5.01 -9.45 5.20
CA GLN A 145 -4.47 -8.81 6.40
C GLN A 145 -3.04 -9.24 6.66
N TYR A 146 -2.20 -8.27 7.03
CA TYR A 146 -0.89 -8.51 7.62
C TYR A 146 -0.74 -7.74 8.93
N CYS A 147 -0.49 -8.48 10.01
CA CYS A 147 -0.22 -7.92 11.33
C CYS A 147 1.20 -8.26 11.77
N TYR A 148 1.92 -7.24 12.22
CA TYR A 148 3.25 -7.33 12.81
C TYR A 148 3.30 -6.56 14.13
N ASP A 149 3.86 -7.18 15.17
CA ASP A 149 4.21 -6.50 16.42
C ASP A 149 5.53 -7.09 16.93
N ARG A 150 6.59 -6.29 16.84
CA ARG A 150 7.95 -6.71 17.20
C ARG A 150 8.07 -7.10 18.67
N LYS A 151 7.42 -6.35 19.56
CA LYS A 151 7.54 -6.55 21.00
C LYS A 151 6.79 -7.81 21.45
N LYS A 152 5.66 -8.09 20.81
CA LYS A 152 4.87 -9.31 21.07
C LYS A 152 5.36 -10.52 20.27
N GLY A 153 6.25 -10.33 19.30
CA GLY A 153 6.73 -11.40 18.42
C GLY A 153 5.65 -11.89 17.44
N ILE A 154 4.73 -11.02 17.06
CA ILE A 154 3.63 -11.33 16.13
C ILE A 154 4.10 -11.02 14.70
N SER A 155 3.86 -11.95 13.79
CA SER A 155 3.95 -11.76 12.34
C SER A 155 2.99 -12.74 11.70
N GLN A 156 1.84 -12.25 11.26
CA GLN A 156 0.73 -13.06 10.78
C GLN A 156 0.17 -12.46 9.50
N TYR A 157 -0.03 -13.33 8.51
CA TYR A 157 -0.72 -13.01 7.27
C TYR A 157 -1.98 -13.88 7.20
N SER A 158 -3.11 -13.30 6.85
CA SER A 158 -4.36 -13.99 6.57
C SER A 158 -4.99 -13.47 5.29
N MET A 159 -5.80 -14.33 4.68
CA MET A 159 -6.62 -14.04 3.52
C MET A 159 -7.98 -14.69 3.80
N ASP A 160 -9.01 -13.87 3.80
CA ASP A 160 -10.40 -14.25 4.03
C ASP A 160 -11.22 -13.95 2.78
#